data_AF-A0A9K3L1Q3-F1
#
_entry.id   AF-A0A9K3L1Q3-F1
#
_cell.length_a   1.000
_cell.length_b   1.000
_cell.length_c   1.000
_cell.angle_alpha   90.00
_cell.angle_beta   90.00
_cell.angle_gamma   90.00
#
_symmetry.space_group_name_H-M   'P 1'
#
loop_
_entity.id
_entity.type
_entity.pdbx_description
1 polymer ?
#
loop_
_entity_poly.entity_id
_entity_poly.type
_entity_poly.pdbx_seq_one_letter_code
_entity_poly.pdbx_strand_id
1 'polypeptide(L)'
;MTTSSSSSSSLSSFFSFDNPYINDLGGLSHGSLFRVADSVDTSVAPGTSDPKEDNHDKPSYYDILTFQSFLYSPNLTWLIMAVVVWHIYPYPLLQQTQQSTTEEEELVVAISFSFWHFFQQRLAFNMLLSFGYIGFWHVTLYGLHWCHRPFVPNRRYKLQKVLHNMFYTTLGVLHWTAVEVAFVYCYRTGRLSYGWNATSQVTTTPIPEVTTTVTASILRLLFTLVLAMYTPSFRDIHFYVAHRLIHVRWLYKYIHAVHHRNIDVEPFSGLAMHPVEHLWYYTCYAPFLIPLSDIFGIDNNLINNNLINIPFLWFWMGFHTALSPAAAHSGWEDHFSADLLHYLHHRYCDCNYAAGINFDVYFGTYQASIKKGSNNSSNWKDKQQSLQQLEDRPVLDSKATLERWWKPEHPEYQLGILALVIASLWAYSHSLLSALPTAALITIGPAVWALILTISTRPSSSHLLLSWRKTLLAPFDKDPWWSLLLHFGLGFVLGVLPSTYLLYLVLS
;
A
#
# COMPACT_ATOMS: atom_id res chain seq x y z
N MET A 1 -21.67 -27.66 48.63
CA MET A 1 -20.50 -27.80 47.73
C MET A 1 -20.67 -26.83 46.59
N THR A 2 -20.17 -25.62 46.77
CA THR A 2 -20.14 -24.53 45.80
C THR A 2 -18.77 -24.58 45.12
N THR A 3 -18.72 -25.03 43.86
CA THR A 3 -17.50 -24.99 43.05
C THR A 3 -17.38 -23.60 42.43
N SER A 4 -16.46 -22.82 42.98
CA SER A 4 -15.94 -21.57 42.45
C SER A 4 -15.42 -21.76 41.02
N SER A 5 -15.95 -21.00 40.07
CA SER A 5 -15.37 -20.81 38.75
C SER A 5 -14.02 -20.10 38.91
N SER A 6 -12.94 -20.83 38.66
CA SER A 6 -11.59 -20.28 38.55
C SER A 6 -11.56 -19.22 37.46
N SER A 7 -11.22 -17.99 37.84
CA SER A 7 -10.86 -16.90 36.96
C SER A 7 -9.70 -17.31 36.06
N SER A 8 -9.99 -17.64 34.80
CA SER A 8 -8.99 -17.61 33.75
C SER A 8 -8.69 -16.13 33.45
N SER A 9 -7.71 -15.56 34.14
CA SER A 9 -7.11 -14.29 33.73
C SER A 9 -6.41 -14.51 32.39
N SER A 10 -7.14 -14.30 31.30
CA SER A 10 -6.58 -14.35 29.96
C SER A 10 -5.59 -13.19 29.79
N LEU A 11 -4.47 -13.46 29.11
CA LEU A 11 -3.49 -12.45 28.70
C LEU A 11 -4.10 -11.28 27.91
N SER A 12 -5.34 -11.39 27.42
CA SER A 12 -6.09 -10.25 26.86
C SER A 12 -6.29 -9.09 27.84
N SER A 13 -6.33 -9.36 29.16
CA SER A 13 -6.41 -8.33 30.20
C SER A 13 -5.13 -7.50 30.35
N PHE A 14 -3.97 -8.00 29.93
CA PHE A 14 -2.70 -7.24 29.97
C PHE A 14 -2.63 -6.13 28.91
N PHE A 15 -3.43 -6.20 27.86
CA PHE A 15 -3.52 -5.19 26.80
C PHE A 15 -4.82 -4.39 26.83
N SER A 16 -5.62 -4.53 27.90
CA SER A 16 -6.87 -3.79 28.09
C SER A 16 -6.71 -2.88 29.30
N PHE A 17 -6.21 -1.68 29.07
CA PHE A 17 -6.29 -0.59 30.03
C PHE A 17 -7.48 0.27 29.63
N ASP A 18 -8.66 0.01 30.19
CA ASP A 18 -9.87 0.81 29.92
C ASP A 18 -9.63 2.25 30.40
N ASN A 19 -9.06 3.06 29.50
CA ASN A 19 -8.59 4.40 29.78
C ASN A 19 -9.17 5.35 28.72
N PRO A 20 -10.20 6.15 29.09
CA PRO A 20 -10.87 7.04 28.16
C PRO A 20 -9.97 8.18 27.68
N TYR A 21 -8.86 8.48 28.38
CA TYR A 21 -7.93 9.57 28.02
C TYR A 21 -7.04 9.25 26.82
N ILE A 22 -6.99 7.99 26.39
CA ILE A 22 -6.21 7.52 25.23
C ILE A 22 -7.09 6.85 24.18
N ASN A 23 -8.40 7.12 24.20
CA ASN A 23 -9.31 6.62 23.18
C ASN A 23 -8.92 7.19 21.79
N ASP A 24 -8.98 6.33 20.78
CA ASP A 24 -8.58 6.52 19.38
C ASP A 24 -7.11 6.88 19.14
N LEU A 25 -6.34 7.29 20.16
CA LEU A 25 -4.93 7.65 20.01
C LEU A 25 -4.12 6.46 19.47
N GLY A 26 -3.51 6.63 18.30
CA GLY A 26 -2.80 5.54 17.63
C GLY A 26 -3.68 4.38 17.15
N GLY A 27 -5.01 4.58 17.05
CA GLY A 27 -5.98 3.55 16.69
C GLY A 27 -6.43 2.65 17.85
N LEU A 28 -6.10 3.01 19.09
CA LEU A 28 -6.53 2.25 20.26
C LEU A 28 -8.01 2.52 20.58
N SER A 29 -8.79 1.50 20.88
CA SER A 29 -10.12 1.68 21.46
C SER A 29 -10.02 1.53 22.99
N HIS A 30 -10.17 2.64 23.71
CA HIS A 30 -9.97 2.76 25.16
C HIS A 30 -8.71 2.03 25.63
N GLY A 31 -7.57 2.35 25.01
CA GLY A 31 -6.28 1.73 25.35
C GLY A 31 -6.09 0.27 24.93
N SER A 32 -7.02 -0.31 24.17
CA SER A 32 -6.96 -1.70 23.69
C SER A 32 -6.80 -1.80 22.17
N LEU A 33 -6.04 -2.80 21.73
CA LEU A 33 -5.90 -3.21 20.32
C LEU A 33 -6.99 -4.19 19.87
N PHE A 34 -7.75 -4.76 20.80
CA PHE A 34 -8.71 -5.83 20.57
C PHE A 34 -10.08 -5.48 21.16
N ARG A 35 -10.57 -4.29 20.80
CA ARG A 35 -11.86 -3.75 21.24
C ARG A 35 -12.55 -3.05 20.07
N VAL A 36 -13.87 -3.19 20.03
CA VAL A 36 -14.74 -2.52 19.05
C VAL A 36 -14.69 -0.99 19.27
N ALA A 37 -14.63 -0.22 18.19
CA ALA A 37 -14.74 1.23 18.24
C ALA A 37 -16.12 1.68 18.76
N ASP A 38 -16.20 2.81 19.48
CA ASP A 38 -17.44 3.31 20.11
C ASP A 38 -18.54 3.71 19.09
N SER A 39 -18.14 3.88 17.82
CA SER A 39 -19.05 4.16 16.71
C SER A 39 -19.88 2.94 16.29
N VAL A 40 -19.42 1.72 16.60
CA VAL A 40 -20.03 0.46 16.16
C VAL A 40 -21.09 0.00 17.14
N ASP A 41 -22.28 -0.34 16.64
CA ASP A 41 -23.35 -0.97 17.42
C ASP A 41 -23.08 -2.47 17.61
N THR A 42 -22.67 -2.87 18.81
CA THR A 42 -22.38 -4.28 19.13
C THR A 42 -23.62 -5.14 19.30
N SER A 43 -24.82 -4.56 19.36
CA SER A 43 -26.09 -5.30 19.48
C SER A 43 -26.50 -5.99 18.18
N VAL A 44 -25.94 -5.54 17.05
CA VAL A 44 -26.16 -6.14 15.72
C VAL A 44 -24.99 -7.02 15.29
N ALA A 45 -25.19 -7.78 14.22
CA ALA A 45 -24.15 -8.66 13.66
C ALA A 45 -22.94 -7.83 13.15
N PRO A 46 -21.71 -8.36 13.20
CA PRO A 46 -20.54 -7.65 12.72
C PRO A 46 -20.68 -7.16 11.28
N GLY A 47 -20.28 -5.93 11.01
CA GLY A 47 -20.36 -5.26 9.70
C GLY A 47 -21.78 -4.81 9.29
N THR A 48 -22.75 -4.88 10.20
CA THR A 48 -24.15 -4.46 9.96
C THR A 48 -24.57 -3.23 10.74
N SER A 49 -23.70 -2.69 11.61
CA SER A 49 -23.90 -1.38 12.20
C SER A 49 -23.99 -0.36 11.08
N ASP A 50 -25.09 0.41 11.07
CA ASP A 50 -25.15 1.58 10.20
C ASP A 50 -24.14 2.59 10.76
N PRO A 51 -23.32 3.25 9.93
CA PRO A 51 -22.47 4.33 10.42
C PRO A 51 -23.39 5.32 11.12
N LYS A 52 -23.11 5.66 12.38
CA LYS A 52 -23.86 6.72 13.07
C LYS A 52 -23.82 7.95 12.14
N GLU A 53 -24.98 8.56 11.89
CA GLU A 53 -25.16 9.68 10.94
C GLU A 53 -24.21 10.89 11.18
N ASP A 54 -23.47 10.90 12.27
CA ASP A 54 -22.37 11.83 12.53
C ASP A 54 -21.17 11.51 11.65
N ASN A 55 -21.04 12.20 10.51
CA ASN A 55 -19.82 12.70 9.83
C ASN A 55 -18.50 11.88 9.76
N HIS A 56 -18.36 10.71 10.37
CA HIS A 56 -17.11 9.96 10.50
C HIS A 56 -16.70 9.24 9.20
N ASP A 57 -17.62 9.11 8.25
CA ASP A 57 -17.32 8.58 6.91
C ASP A 57 -16.51 9.57 6.05
N LYS A 58 -16.36 10.81 6.52
CA LYS A 58 -15.48 11.84 5.95
C LYS A 58 -14.68 12.45 7.10
N PRO A 59 -13.38 12.13 7.28
CA PRO A 59 -12.56 13.02 8.09
C PRO A 59 -12.76 14.43 7.55
N SER A 60 -13.19 15.36 8.41
CA SER A 60 -13.40 16.73 7.98
C SER A 60 -12.08 17.22 7.39
N TYR A 61 -12.13 18.08 6.37
CA TYR A 61 -10.89 18.74 5.90
C TYR A 61 -10.15 19.39 7.09
N TYR A 62 -10.89 19.82 8.11
CA TYR A 62 -10.36 20.27 9.39
C TYR A 62 -9.51 19.21 10.12
N ASP A 63 -9.98 17.97 10.23
CA ASP A 63 -9.31 16.88 10.95
C ASP A 63 -8.02 16.46 10.24
N ILE A 64 -8.00 16.52 8.90
CA ILE A 64 -6.80 16.27 8.10
C ILE A 64 -5.80 17.42 8.29
N LEU A 65 -6.25 18.68 8.19
CA LEU A 65 -5.39 19.86 8.31
C LEU A 65 -4.82 20.06 9.72
N THR A 66 -5.56 19.63 10.75
CA THR A 66 -5.14 19.67 12.17
C THR A 66 -4.50 18.36 12.63
N PHE A 67 -4.31 17.40 11.72
CA PHE A 67 -3.71 16.09 11.95
C PHE A 67 -4.45 15.17 12.93
N GLN A 68 -5.69 15.48 13.29
CA GLN A 68 -6.50 14.62 14.16
C GLN A 68 -6.71 13.24 13.53
N SER A 69 -7.02 13.18 12.22
CA SER A 69 -7.16 11.91 11.50
C SER A 69 -5.87 11.07 11.49
N PHE A 70 -4.71 11.70 11.67
CA PHE A 70 -3.43 11.01 11.78
C PHE A 70 -3.16 10.53 13.22
N LEU A 71 -3.33 11.42 14.20
CA LEU A 71 -3.04 11.14 15.62
C LEU A 71 -4.00 10.10 16.21
N TYR A 72 -5.27 10.18 15.82
CA TYR A 72 -6.33 9.29 16.29
C TYR A 72 -6.60 8.14 15.32
N SER A 73 -5.55 7.62 14.68
CA SER A 73 -5.62 6.44 13.82
C SER A 73 -4.37 5.58 13.96
N PRO A 74 -4.40 4.32 13.46
CA PRO A 74 -3.23 3.44 13.41
C PRO A 74 -1.96 4.05 12.76
N ASN A 75 -2.11 5.13 11.97
CA ASN A 75 -0.99 5.83 11.34
C ASN A 75 0.05 6.34 12.34
N LEU A 76 -0.35 6.84 13.50
CA LEU A 76 0.59 7.26 14.55
C LEU A 76 1.40 6.06 15.08
N THR A 77 0.76 4.92 15.30
CA THR A 77 1.42 3.68 15.76
C THR A 77 2.48 3.23 14.75
N TRP A 78 2.14 3.20 13.46
CA TRP A 78 3.10 2.86 12.43
C TRP A 78 4.24 3.89 12.30
N LEU A 79 3.97 5.19 12.48
CA LEU A 79 5.03 6.21 12.43
C LEU A 79 6.02 6.03 13.58
N ILE A 80 5.53 5.75 14.79
CA ILE A 80 6.39 5.44 15.94
C ILE A 80 7.27 4.22 15.62
N MET A 81 6.69 3.15 15.07
CA MET A 81 7.45 1.97 14.65
C MET A 81 8.50 2.32 13.58
N ALA A 82 8.15 3.15 12.61
CA ALA A 82 9.06 3.59 11.56
C ALA A 82 10.23 4.41 12.12
N VAL A 83 9.97 5.34 13.04
CA VAL A 83 11.03 6.10 13.74
C VAL A 83 11.97 5.14 14.48
N VAL A 84 11.45 4.17 15.21
CA VAL A 84 12.26 3.17 15.92
C VAL A 84 13.11 2.37 14.94
N VAL A 85 12.51 1.83 13.88
CA VAL A 85 13.22 1.03 12.86
C VAL A 85 14.28 1.85 12.14
N TRP A 86 13.99 3.11 11.80
CA TRP A 86 14.94 4.03 11.16
C TRP A 86 16.22 4.20 11.98
N HIS A 87 16.10 4.28 13.30
CA HIS A 87 17.26 4.44 14.20
C HIS A 87 18.01 3.12 14.43
N ILE A 88 17.32 1.98 14.40
CA ILE A 88 17.95 0.66 14.54
C ILE A 88 18.70 0.25 13.26
N TYR A 89 18.14 0.58 12.09
CA TYR A 89 18.65 0.10 10.80
C TYR A 89 18.68 1.19 9.71
N PRO A 90 19.49 2.25 9.90
CA PRO A 90 19.57 3.39 9.00
C PRO A 90 20.22 3.03 7.65
N TYR A 91 19.95 3.82 6.62
CA TYR A 91 20.58 3.66 5.32
C TYR A 91 22.00 4.24 5.29
N PRO A 92 22.93 3.63 4.55
CA PRO A 92 24.29 4.13 4.40
C PRO A 92 24.34 5.26 3.36
N LEU A 93 23.66 6.38 3.62
CA LEU A 93 23.57 7.56 2.75
C LEU A 93 24.71 8.52 3.09
N LEU A 94 25.90 8.28 2.51
CA LEU A 94 26.98 9.25 2.50
C LEU A 94 27.26 9.57 1.04
N GLN A 95 27.01 10.82 0.64
CA GLN A 95 27.52 11.32 -0.62
C GLN A 95 28.99 11.66 -0.42
N GLN A 96 29.82 11.20 -1.36
CA GLN A 96 31.25 11.45 -1.48
C GLN A 96 31.52 12.96 -1.24
N THR A 97 31.90 13.33 -0.02
CA THR A 97 32.52 14.63 0.21
C THR A 97 33.75 14.67 -0.68
N GLN A 98 33.89 15.71 -1.49
CA GLN A 98 35.06 15.96 -2.35
C GLN A 98 36.40 16.14 -1.59
N GLN A 99 36.52 15.58 -0.38
CA GLN A 99 37.69 15.61 0.49
C GLN A 99 37.77 14.32 1.35
N SER A 100 37.63 13.12 0.79
CA SER A 100 38.31 11.95 1.40
C SER A 100 39.71 11.89 0.82
N THR A 101 40.70 12.33 1.58
CA THR A 101 42.11 12.39 1.17
C THR A 101 42.84 11.06 1.33
N THR A 102 42.13 9.97 1.63
CA THR A 102 42.71 8.64 1.80
C THR A 102 42.00 7.62 0.92
N GLU A 103 42.71 7.08 -0.06
CA GLU A 103 42.27 5.99 -0.95
C GLU A 103 41.73 4.77 -0.16
N GLU A 104 42.13 4.59 1.10
CA GLU A 104 41.65 3.52 1.99
C GLU A 104 40.18 3.68 2.42
N GLU A 105 39.65 4.89 2.62
CA GLU A 105 38.24 5.09 3.03
C GLU A 105 37.28 4.85 1.85
N GLU A 106 37.65 5.31 0.64
CA GLU A 106 36.91 5.00 -0.58
C GLU A 106 36.94 3.50 -0.88
N LEU A 107 38.07 2.83 -0.66
CA LEU A 107 38.22 1.39 -0.88
C LEU A 107 37.42 0.57 0.15
N VAL A 108 37.40 0.94 1.44
CA VAL A 108 36.63 0.23 2.48
C VAL A 108 35.11 0.41 2.29
N VAL A 109 34.65 1.59 1.89
CA VAL A 109 33.22 1.83 1.59
C VAL A 109 32.79 1.15 0.28
N ALA A 110 33.67 1.09 -0.73
CA ALA A 110 33.45 0.38 -1.99
C ALA A 110 33.50 -1.15 -1.83
N ILE A 111 34.42 -1.68 -1.02
CA ILE A 111 34.54 -3.13 -0.73
C ILE A 111 33.37 -3.63 0.16
N SER A 112 32.80 -2.76 1.01
CA SER A 112 31.71 -3.13 1.94
C SER A 112 30.30 -3.11 1.34
N PHE A 113 30.12 -2.64 0.09
CA PHE A 113 28.81 -2.50 -0.54
C PHE A 113 28.72 -3.29 -1.86
N SER A 114 28.86 -4.62 -1.79
CA SER A 114 28.35 -5.45 -2.89
C SER A 114 26.82 -5.28 -2.95
N PHE A 115 26.29 -4.89 -4.11
CA PHE A 115 24.83 -4.74 -4.34
C PHE A 115 24.06 -5.94 -3.79
N TRP A 116 24.55 -7.15 -4.07
CA TRP A 116 23.93 -8.39 -3.61
C TRP A 116 24.00 -8.59 -2.10
N HIS A 117 25.11 -8.20 -1.47
CA HIS A 117 25.23 -8.26 -0.02
C HIS A 117 24.24 -7.31 0.66
N PHE A 118 24.17 -6.06 0.18
CA PHE A 118 23.22 -5.08 0.70
C PHE A 118 21.77 -5.52 0.46
N PHE A 119 21.44 -6.00 -0.73
CA PHE A 119 20.11 -6.53 -1.05
C PHE A 119 19.73 -7.69 -0.12
N GLN A 120 20.62 -8.65 0.11
CA GLN A 120 20.36 -9.79 1.00
C GLN A 120 20.14 -9.35 2.45
N GLN A 121 20.95 -8.41 2.95
CA GLN A 121 20.79 -7.85 4.28
C GLN A 121 19.45 -7.11 4.44
N ARG A 122 19.11 -6.25 3.47
CA ARG A 122 17.82 -5.54 3.45
C ARG A 122 16.65 -6.51 3.34
N LEU A 123 16.76 -7.54 2.50
CA LEU A 123 15.74 -8.56 2.33
C LEU A 123 15.50 -9.33 3.64
N ALA A 124 16.56 -9.79 4.30
CA ALA A 124 16.46 -10.51 5.56
C ALA A 124 15.77 -9.65 6.63
N PHE A 125 16.14 -8.37 6.71
CA PHE A 125 15.52 -7.41 7.63
C PHE A 125 14.05 -7.18 7.32
N ASN A 126 13.71 -6.86 6.06
CA ASN A 126 12.33 -6.60 5.64
C ASN A 126 11.45 -7.85 5.79
N MET A 127 11.99 -9.05 5.54
CA MET A 127 11.30 -10.31 5.81
C MET A 127 11.01 -10.48 7.30
N LEU A 128 12.01 -10.28 8.17
CA LEU A 128 11.82 -10.39 9.62
C LEU A 128 10.79 -9.38 10.14
N LEU A 129 10.89 -8.13 9.71
CA LEU A 129 9.99 -7.06 10.10
C LEU A 129 8.55 -7.35 9.65
N SER A 130 8.34 -7.63 8.36
CA SER A 130 7.01 -7.87 7.81
C SER A 130 6.40 -9.17 8.33
N PHE A 131 7.13 -10.29 8.33
CA PHE A 131 6.59 -11.55 8.88
C PHE A 131 6.41 -11.51 10.40
N GLY A 132 7.25 -10.77 11.13
CA GLY A 132 7.07 -10.54 12.55
C GLY A 132 5.78 -9.77 12.84
N TYR A 133 5.56 -8.65 12.14
CA TYR A 133 4.38 -7.83 12.30
C TYR A 133 3.09 -8.52 11.82
N ILE A 134 3.09 -9.06 10.60
CA ILE A 134 1.92 -9.74 10.02
C ILE A 134 1.64 -11.04 10.78
N GLY A 135 2.69 -11.77 11.15
CA GLY A 135 2.61 -12.99 11.94
C GLY A 135 2.08 -12.73 13.34
N PHE A 136 2.44 -11.62 13.99
CA PHE A 136 1.84 -11.19 15.24
C PHE A 136 0.32 -11.12 15.11
N TRP A 137 -0.21 -10.33 14.16
CA TRP A 137 -1.66 -10.24 13.95
C TRP A 137 -2.30 -11.59 13.62
N HIS A 138 -1.64 -12.41 12.79
CA HIS A 138 -2.16 -13.73 12.46
C HIS A 138 -2.28 -14.62 13.71
N VAL A 139 -1.25 -14.65 14.56
CA VAL A 139 -1.23 -15.45 15.79
C VAL A 139 -2.24 -14.93 16.81
N THR A 140 -2.37 -13.61 17.00
CA THR A 140 -3.33 -13.04 17.96
C THR A 140 -4.77 -13.35 17.56
N LEU A 141 -5.08 -13.33 16.27
CA LEU A 141 -6.43 -13.55 15.75
C LEU A 141 -6.82 -15.04 15.69
N TYR A 142 -5.93 -15.88 15.16
CA TYR A 142 -6.24 -17.29 14.89
C TYR A 142 -5.68 -18.28 15.92
N GLY A 143 -4.60 -17.93 16.62
CA GLY A 143 -3.97 -18.79 17.63
C GLY A 143 -4.38 -18.46 19.06
N LEU A 144 -4.45 -17.18 19.39
CA LEU A 144 -4.79 -16.70 20.73
C LEU A 144 -6.25 -16.25 20.88
N HIS A 145 -6.97 -16.11 19.75
CA HIS A 145 -8.38 -15.72 19.69
C HIS A 145 -8.70 -14.43 20.47
N TRP A 146 -7.88 -13.39 20.29
CA TRP A 146 -8.10 -12.12 20.99
C TRP A 146 -9.23 -11.26 20.41
N CYS A 147 -9.67 -11.54 19.18
CA CYS A 147 -10.86 -10.95 18.56
C CYS A 147 -12.00 -11.98 18.46
N HIS A 148 -13.24 -11.50 18.58
CA HIS A 148 -14.46 -12.29 18.73
C HIS A 148 -15.56 -11.88 17.74
N ARG A 149 -15.39 -10.81 16.97
CA ARG A 149 -16.41 -10.30 16.02
C ARG A 149 -15.93 -10.38 14.57
N PRO A 150 -15.80 -11.59 13.98
CA PRO A 150 -15.43 -11.71 12.58
C PRO A 150 -16.55 -11.20 11.66
N PHE A 151 -16.20 -10.53 10.56
CA PHE A 151 -17.18 -10.15 9.54
C PHE A 151 -17.83 -11.36 8.85
N VAL A 152 -17.18 -12.53 8.93
CA VAL A 152 -17.70 -13.81 8.47
C VAL A 152 -18.07 -14.68 9.68
N PRO A 153 -19.37 -14.86 10.02
CA PRO A 153 -19.81 -15.52 11.25
C PRO A 153 -19.35 -16.97 11.43
N ASN A 154 -19.02 -17.67 10.34
CA ASN A 154 -18.57 -19.06 10.34
C ASN A 154 -17.17 -19.23 9.73
N ARG A 155 -16.31 -18.23 9.89
CA ARG A 155 -14.94 -18.22 9.35
C ARG A 155 -14.21 -19.52 9.70
N ARG A 156 -13.62 -20.17 8.69
CA ARG A 156 -12.84 -21.40 8.85
C ARG A 156 -11.38 -21.14 8.52
N TYR A 157 -10.49 -21.53 9.42
CA TYR A 157 -9.06 -21.50 9.16
C TYR A 157 -8.70 -22.51 8.06
N LYS A 158 -7.90 -22.08 7.08
CA LYS A 158 -7.39 -22.93 5.99
C LYS A 158 -5.89 -22.69 5.84
N LEU A 159 -5.05 -23.65 6.28
CA LEU A 159 -3.59 -23.51 6.20
C LEU A 159 -3.09 -23.26 4.77
N GLN A 160 -3.67 -23.94 3.77
CA GLN A 160 -3.29 -23.76 2.36
C GLN A 160 -3.52 -22.33 1.86
N LYS A 161 -4.58 -21.67 2.33
CA LYS A 161 -4.87 -20.26 2.03
C LYS A 161 -3.79 -19.35 2.62
N VAL A 162 -3.45 -19.58 3.89
CA VAL A 162 -2.41 -18.80 4.58
C VAL A 162 -1.05 -18.97 3.91
N LEU A 163 -0.65 -20.19 3.55
CA LEU A 163 0.60 -20.44 2.84
C LEU A 163 0.62 -19.81 1.43
N HIS A 164 -0.51 -19.84 0.71
CA HIS A 164 -0.66 -19.11 -0.55
C HIS A 164 -0.44 -17.60 -0.36
N ASN A 165 -1.05 -17.02 0.68
CA ASN A 165 -0.91 -15.61 0.97
C ASN A 165 0.53 -15.27 1.39
N MET A 166 1.14 -16.04 2.28
CA MET A 166 2.54 -15.90 2.69
C MET A 166 3.49 -15.92 1.48
N PHE A 167 3.24 -16.77 0.48
CA PHE A 167 4.03 -16.79 -0.75
C PHE A 167 3.96 -15.45 -1.50
N TYR A 168 2.75 -14.92 -1.76
CA TYR A 168 2.62 -13.63 -2.43
C TYR A 168 3.07 -12.45 -1.56
N THR A 169 2.89 -12.51 -0.24
CA THR A 169 3.50 -11.55 0.71
C THR A 169 5.02 -11.55 0.58
N THR A 170 5.65 -12.73 0.45
CA THR A 170 7.10 -12.86 0.23
C THR A 170 7.51 -12.12 -1.05
N LEU A 171 6.75 -12.28 -2.14
CA LEU A 171 6.99 -11.54 -3.40
C LEU A 171 6.81 -10.02 -3.23
N GLY A 172 5.86 -9.59 -2.39
CA GLY A 172 5.65 -8.18 -2.06
C GLY A 172 6.80 -7.59 -1.26
N VAL A 173 7.35 -8.33 -0.29
CA VAL A 173 8.52 -7.92 0.50
C VAL A 173 9.79 -7.90 -0.36
N LEU A 174 9.94 -8.86 -1.29
CA LEU A 174 11.01 -8.87 -2.28
C LEU A 174 10.95 -7.63 -3.18
N HIS A 175 9.75 -7.26 -3.69
CA HIS A 175 9.57 -6.05 -4.48
C HIS A 175 9.89 -4.79 -3.69
N TRP A 176 9.39 -4.67 -2.46
CA TRP A 176 9.73 -3.53 -1.61
C TRP A 176 11.24 -3.41 -1.42
N THR A 177 11.93 -4.52 -1.14
CA THR A 177 13.38 -4.53 -1.00
C THR A 177 14.10 -4.11 -2.28
N ALA A 178 13.60 -4.51 -3.46
CA ALA A 178 14.17 -4.08 -4.73
C ALA A 178 14.01 -2.55 -4.94
N VAL A 179 12.82 -2.01 -4.65
CA VAL A 179 12.56 -0.55 -4.67
C VAL A 179 13.48 0.16 -3.68
N GLU A 180 13.59 -0.37 -2.47
CA GLU A 180 14.43 0.14 -1.40
C GLU A 180 15.90 0.29 -1.83
N VAL A 181 16.47 -0.78 -2.37
CA VAL A 181 17.84 -0.79 -2.87
C VAL A 181 18.00 0.11 -4.09
N ALA A 182 17.01 0.19 -4.98
CA ALA A 182 17.03 1.07 -6.15
C ALA A 182 17.12 2.55 -5.75
N PHE A 183 16.35 2.99 -4.76
CA PHE A 183 16.42 4.36 -4.23
C PHE A 183 17.79 4.65 -3.61
N VAL A 184 18.29 3.76 -2.75
CA VAL A 184 19.62 3.92 -2.13
C VAL A 184 20.73 3.97 -3.19
N TYR A 185 20.64 3.12 -4.23
CA TYR A 185 21.54 3.18 -5.38
C TYR A 185 21.47 4.54 -6.08
N CYS A 186 20.28 5.01 -6.43
CA CYS A 186 20.10 6.29 -7.11
C CYS A 186 20.63 7.47 -6.28
N TYR A 187 20.41 7.46 -4.97
CA TYR A 187 20.97 8.46 -4.05
C TYR A 187 22.49 8.43 -4.00
N ARG A 188 23.09 7.24 -3.92
CA ARG A 188 24.55 7.09 -3.85
C ARG A 188 25.25 7.48 -5.15
N THR A 189 24.64 7.17 -6.29
CA THR A 189 25.22 7.50 -7.59
C THR A 189 24.89 8.92 -8.06
N GLY A 190 24.19 9.72 -7.24
CA GLY A 190 23.80 11.10 -7.59
C GLY A 190 22.74 11.20 -8.68
N ARG A 191 22.02 10.11 -8.99
CA ARG A 191 20.91 10.08 -9.96
C ARG A 191 19.61 10.62 -9.35
N LEU A 192 19.47 10.51 -8.04
CA LEU A 192 18.48 11.23 -7.25
C LEU A 192 19.21 12.05 -6.20
N SER A 193 18.83 13.32 -6.07
CA SER A 193 19.25 14.15 -4.95
C SER A 193 18.29 13.96 -3.78
N TYR A 194 18.81 13.79 -2.58
CA TYR A 194 18.01 13.75 -1.35
C TYR A 194 18.29 14.97 -0.48
N GLY A 195 17.29 15.37 0.30
CA GLY A 195 17.41 16.41 1.30
C GLY A 195 18.24 15.94 2.49
N TRP A 196 18.90 16.90 3.12
CA TRP A 196 19.81 16.76 4.27
C TRP A 196 21.26 16.37 3.99
N ASN A 197 21.92 17.11 3.09
CA ASN A 197 23.37 17.31 3.19
C ASN A 197 23.63 18.31 4.33
N ALA A 198 23.96 17.83 5.53
CA ALA A 198 24.41 18.70 6.63
C ALA A 198 25.83 19.26 6.43
N THR A 199 26.47 19.04 5.27
CA THR A 199 27.91 19.35 5.11
C THR A 199 28.30 19.89 3.74
N SER A 200 27.36 20.32 2.90
CA SER A 200 27.68 20.85 1.57
C SER A 200 27.44 22.36 1.52
N GLN A 201 28.55 23.10 1.53
CA GLN A 201 28.68 24.55 1.42
C GLN A 201 28.49 25.33 2.73
N VAL A 202 29.49 25.22 3.62
CA VAL A 202 30.02 26.43 4.27
C VAL A 202 30.58 27.30 3.15
N THR A 203 29.72 28.07 2.50
CA THR A 203 30.15 29.20 1.70
C THR A 203 30.82 30.14 2.69
N THR A 204 32.06 30.50 2.43
CA THR A 204 33.00 31.26 3.27
C THR A 204 32.57 32.70 3.61
N THR A 205 31.27 32.96 3.74
CA THR A 205 30.73 34.24 4.20
C THR A 205 30.46 34.15 5.70
N PRO A 206 31.10 34.99 6.54
CA PRO A 206 30.89 34.97 7.97
C PRO A 206 29.50 35.53 8.28
N ILE A 207 28.53 34.65 8.50
CA ILE A 207 27.22 34.97 9.06
C ILE A 207 27.20 34.35 10.47
N PRO A 208 26.60 34.99 11.51
CA PRO A 208 26.66 34.49 12.88
C PRO A 208 26.13 33.05 12.98
N GLU A 209 27.02 32.11 13.28
CA GLU A 209 26.90 30.69 12.84
C GLU A 209 26.31 29.73 13.89
N VAL A 210 25.86 30.21 15.06
CA VAL A 210 25.38 29.33 16.14
C VAL A 210 23.85 29.41 16.35
N THR A 211 23.23 30.58 16.13
CA THR A 211 21.76 30.75 16.26
C THR A 211 21.00 30.33 14.99
N THR A 212 21.66 30.40 13.84
CA THR A 212 21.12 30.03 12.52
C THR A 212 21.04 28.51 12.35
N THR A 213 21.93 27.74 12.99
CA THR A 213 22.02 26.28 12.84
C THR A 213 21.00 25.51 13.69
N VAL A 214 20.82 25.89 14.97
CA VAL A 214 19.81 25.26 15.85
C VAL A 214 18.39 25.57 15.36
N THR A 215 18.11 26.84 15.06
CA THR A 215 16.80 27.26 14.53
C THR A 215 16.49 26.55 13.22
N ALA A 216 17.45 26.47 12.29
CA ALA A 216 17.26 25.72 11.05
C ALA A 216 17.00 24.23 11.28
N SER A 217 17.74 23.60 12.21
CA SER A 217 17.56 22.19 12.55
C SER A 217 16.17 21.91 13.13
N ILE A 218 15.69 22.76 14.03
CA ILE A 218 14.34 22.68 14.60
C ILE A 218 13.27 22.86 13.52
N LEU A 219 13.37 23.93 12.71
CA LEU A 219 12.38 24.19 11.66
C LEU A 219 12.26 23.03 10.67
N ARG A 220 13.38 22.41 10.36
CA ARG A 220 13.44 21.30 9.44
C ARG A 220 12.96 19.98 10.06
N LEU A 221 13.21 19.75 11.35
CA LEU A 221 12.56 18.67 12.10
C LEU A 221 11.03 18.85 12.08
N LEU A 222 10.54 20.04 12.42
CA LEU A 222 9.11 20.36 12.40
C LEU A 222 8.51 20.15 11.00
N PHE A 223 9.21 20.59 9.96
CA PHE A 223 8.79 20.37 8.57
C PHE A 223 8.72 18.88 8.22
N THR A 224 9.72 18.09 8.61
CA THR A 224 9.73 16.64 8.41
C THR A 224 8.57 15.97 9.14
N LEU A 225 8.28 16.39 10.38
CA LEU A 225 7.15 15.87 11.15
C LEU A 225 5.81 16.18 10.47
N VAL A 226 5.61 17.41 10.00
CA VAL A 226 4.40 17.80 9.25
C VAL A 226 4.24 16.95 7.99
N LEU A 227 5.30 16.77 7.20
CA LEU A 227 5.23 15.92 6.01
C LEU A 227 5.01 14.45 6.35
N ALA A 228 5.59 13.94 7.44
CA ALA A 228 5.37 12.57 7.89
C ALA A 228 3.89 12.32 8.24
N MET A 229 3.21 13.32 8.80
CA MET A 229 1.78 13.26 9.10
C MET A 229 0.90 13.33 7.85
N TYR A 230 1.33 14.05 6.80
CA TYR A 230 0.64 14.09 5.50
C TYR A 230 0.96 12.91 4.57
N THR A 231 2.00 12.14 4.87
CA THR A 231 2.44 11.01 4.04
C THR A 231 1.30 9.99 3.82
N PRO A 232 0.53 9.57 4.86
CA PRO A 232 -0.64 8.71 4.64
C PRO A 232 -1.71 9.30 3.73
N SER A 233 -1.95 10.61 3.78
CA SER A 233 -2.95 11.28 2.95
C SER A 233 -2.58 11.20 1.46
N PHE A 234 -1.30 11.39 1.12
CA PHE A 234 -0.83 11.17 -0.25
C PHE A 234 -0.95 9.70 -0.66
N ARG A 235 -0.58 8.78 0.24
CA ARG A 235 -0.73 7.33 0.00
C ARG A 235 -2.19 6.97 -0.29
N ASP A 236 -3.16 7.54 0.41
CA ASP A 236 -4.58 7.28 0.18
C ASP A 236 -5.06 7.78 -1.19
N ILE A 237 -4.58 8.95 -1.64
CA ILE A 237 -4.83 9.46 -2.99
C ILE A 237 -4.27 8.49 -4.03
N HIS A 238 -3.00 8.11 -3.89
CA HIS A 238 -2.34 7.17 -4.78
C HIS A 238 -3.06 5.83 -4.80
N PHE A 239 -3.36 5.27 -3.63
CA PHE A 239 -4.02 3.98 -3.48
C PHE A 239 -5.37 4.00 -4.17
N TYR A 240 -6.22 4.99 -3.93
CA TYR A 240 -7.53 5.06 -4.56
C TYR A 240 -7.44 5.05 -6.10
N VAL A 241 -6.59 5.90 -6.71
CA VAL A 241 -6.51 5.97 -8.17
C VAL A 241 -5.83 4.74 -8.79
N ALA A 242 -4.79 4.20 -8.15
CA ALA A 242 -4.08 3.01 -8.62
C ALA A 242 -4.94 1.76 -8.45
N HIS A 243 -5.63 1.63 -7.32
CA HIS A 243 -6.55 0.53 -7.02
C HIS A 243 -7.71 0.53 -8.00
N ARG A 244 -8.34 1.68 -8.24
CA ARG A 244 -9.41 1.78 -9.25
C ARG A 244 -8.90 1.41 -10.65
N LEU A 245 -7.68 1.82 -11.03
CA LEU A 245 -7.07 1.45 -12.32
C LEU A 245 -6.93 -0.07 -12.46
N ILE A 246 -6.39 -0.77 -11.46
CA ILE A 246 -6.20 -2.23 -11.55
C ILE A 246 -7.51 -3.02 -11.51
N HIS A 247 -8.63 -2.39 -11.15
CA HIS A 247 -9.98 -2.95 -11.28
C HIS A 247 -10.54 -2.88 -12.70
N VAL A 248 -9.90 -2.17 -13.63
CA VAL A 248 -10.29 -2.28 -15.05
C VAL A 248 -10.25 -3.75 -15.46
N ARG A 249 -11.32 -4.26 -16.06
CA ARG A 249 -11.57 -5.71 -16.25
C ARG A 249 -10.39 -6.55 -16.72
N TRP A 250 -9.57 -6.03 -17.63
CA TRP A 250 -8.39 -6.73 -18.15
C TRP A 250 -7.23 -6.74 -17.16
N LEU A 251 -6.98 -5.66 -16.42
CA LEU A 251 -6.04 -5.65 -15.30
C LEU A 251 -6.54 -6.53 -14.16
N TYR A 252 -7.84 -6.44 -13.85
CA TYR A 252 -8.44 -7.25 -12.80
C TYR A 252 -8.23 -8.74 -13.08
N LYS A 253 -8.61 -9.20 -14.27
CA LYS A 253 -8.55 -10.62 -14.63
C LYS A 253 -7.15 -11.23 -14.48
N TYR A 254 -6.11 -10.53 -14.93
CA TYR A 254 -4.76 -11.10 -15.02
C TYR A 254 -3.83 -10.72 -13.86
N ILE A 255 -4.11 -9.61 -13.17
CA ILE A 255 -3.23 -9.05 -12.14
C ILE A 255 -3.96 -9.03 -10.80
N HIS A 256 -5.02 -8.22 -10.66
CA HIS A 256 -5.63 -7.95 -9.36
C HIS A 256 -6.50 -9.10 -8.81
N ALA A 257 -6.93 -10.02 -9.67
CA ALA A 257 -7.73 -11.18 -9.27
C ALA A 257 -7.01 -12.06 -8.23
N VAL A 258 -5.67 -12.06 -8.21
CA VAL A 258 -4.87 -12.78 -7.20
C VAL A 258 -5.19 -12.28 -5.80
N HIS A 259 -5.21 -10.96 -5.61
CA HIS A 259 -5.57 -10.33 -4.34
C HIS A 259 -7.01 -10.67 -3.93
N HIS A 260 -7.95 -10.54 -4.87
CA HIS A 260 -9.37 -10.85 -4.69
C HIS A 260 -9.71 -12.34 -4.58
N ARG A 261 -8.72 -13.25 -4.61
CA ARG A 261 -8.94 -14.65 -4.21
C ARG A 261 -9.30 -14.74 -2.72
N ASN A 262 -9.00 -13.71 -1.93
CA ASN A 262 -9.24 -13.62 -0.49
C ASN A 262 -10.53 -12.86 -0.12
N ILE A 263 -11.70 -13.35 -0.56
CA ILE A 263 -13.01 -12.79 -0.15
C ILE A 263 -13.13 -12.68 1.39
N ASP A 264 -12.73 -13.75 2.06
CA ASP A 264 -12.50 -13.75 3.51
C ASP A 264 -11.06 -13.31 3.75
N VAL A 265 -10.83 -12.03 4.09
CA VAL A 265 -9.47 -11.49 4.28
C VAL A 265 -8.83 -11.97 5.59
N GLU A 266 -7.52 -12.11 5.59
CA GLU A 266 -6.70 -12.35 6.80
C GLU A 266 -5.35 -11.59 6.71
N PRO A 267 -4.58 -11.41 7.79
CA PRO A 267 -3.41 -10.54 7.78
C PRO A 267 -2.41 -10.74 6.62
N PHE A 268 -2.06 -11.97 6.24
CA PHE A 268 -1.15 -12.19 5.11
C PHE A 268 -1.78 -11.84 3.74
N SER A 269 -3.10 -11.89 3.62
CA SER A 269 -3.80 -11.53 2.38
C SER A 269 -3.59 -10.06 1.97
N GLY A 270 -3.21 -9.19 2.92
CA GLY A 270 -3.00 -7.77 2.66
C GLY A 270 -1.93 -7.45 1.63
N LEU A 271 -0.87 -8.26 1.54
CA LEU A 271 0.16 -8.16 0.50
C LEU A 271 0.11 -9.34 -0.50
N ALA A 272 -0.92 -10.18 -0.44
CA ALA A 272 -1.05 -11.34 -1.32
C ALA A 272 -1.54 -10.93 -2.72
N MET A 273 -0.66 -10.27 -3.48
CA MET A 273 -0.96 -9.67 -4.78
C MET A 273 -0.05 -10.23 -5.87
N HIS A 274 -0.42 -10.02 -7.13
CA HIS A 274 0.44 -10.37 -8.26
C HIS A 274 1.71 -9.49 -8.30
N PRO A 275 2.88 -9.99 -8.74
CA PRO A 275 4.11 -9.18 -8.87
C PRO A 275 3.97 -7.83 -9.59
N VAL A 276 3.20 -7.80 -10.68
CA VAL A 276 2.90 -6.56 -11.42
C VAL A 276 2.02 -5.60 -10.60
N GLU A 277 1.17 -6.12 -9.72
CA GLU A 277 0.42 -5.29 -8.79
C GLU A 277 1.35 -4.69 -7.74
N HIS A 278 2.27 -5.47 -7.15
CA HIS A 278 3.27 -4.93 -6.23
C HIS A 278 4.09 -3.79 -6.85
N LEU A 279 4.48 -3.96 -8.12
CA LEU A 279 5.20 -2.95 -8.88
C LEU A 279 4.49 -1.59 -8.90
N TRP A 280 3.16 -1.57 -9.07
CA TRP A 280 2.36 -0.34 -9.08
C TRP A 280 1.81 0.06 -7.71
N TYR A 281 1.69 -0.89 -6.79
CA TYR A 281 1.26 -0.65 -5.42
C TYR A 281 2.29 0.21 -4.68
N TYR A 282 3.58 -0.09 -4.85
CA TYR A 282 4.63 0.66 -4.17
C TYR A 282 4.91 2.03 -4.79
N THR A 283 4.39 2.39 -5.97
CA THR A 283 4.67 3.69 -6.62
C THR A 283 4.13 4.92 -5.87
N CYS A 284 3.50 4.76 -4.72
CA CYS A 284 3.26 5.83 -3.75
C CYS A 284 4.54 6.60 -3.38
N TYR A 285 5.74 6.05 -3.67
CA TYR A 285 7.00 6.78 -3.60
C TYR A 285 7.20 7.87 -4.68
N ALA A 286 6.27 8.08 -5.62
CA ALA A 286 6.40 9.01 -6.74
C ALA A 286 6.89 10.43 -6.35
N PRO A 287 6.43 11.05 -5.23
CA PRO A 287 6.91 12.36 -4.82
C PRO A 287 8.42 12.43 -4.51
N PHE A 288 9.06 11.28 -4.27
CA PHE A 288 10.49 11.19 -3.97
C PHE A 288 11.36 10.97 -5.22
N LEU A 289 10.75 10.76 -6.39
CA LEU A 289 11.49 10.63 -7.64
C LEU A 289 11.75 11.97 -8.33
N ILE A 290 10.89 12.96 -8.12
CA ILE A 290 11.00 14.26 -8.77
C ILE A 290 11.15 15.32 -7.68
N PRO A 291 12.22 16.13 -7.69
CA PRO A 291 12.29 17.30 -6.82
C PRO A 291 11.07 18.19 -7.04
N LEU A 292 10.29 18.47 -5.99
CA LEU A 292 9.14 19.37 -6.14
C LEU A 292 9.54 20.76 -6.62
N SER A 293 10.78 21.20 -6.38
CA SER A 293 11.29 22.46 -6.93
C SER A 293 11.26 22.48 -8.46
N ASP A 294 11.54 21.34 -9.11
CA ASP A 294 11.46 21.19 -10.56
C ASP A 294 10.01 21.17 -11.06
N ILE A 295 9.06 20.67 -10.24
CA ILE A 295 7.63 20.64 -10.58
C ILE A 295 6.98 22.02 -10.42
N PHE A 296 7.28 22.72 -9.33
CA PHE A 296 6.63 23.98 -8.96
C PHE A 296 7.44 25.23 -9.36
N GLY A 297 8.58 25.06 -10.02
CA GLY A 297 9.44 26.16 -10.45
C GLY A 297 9.99 26.98 -9.28
N ILE A 298 10.15 26.36 -8.11
CA ILE A 298 10.64 27.01 -6.91
C ILE A 298 12.15 27.13 -7.03
N ASP A 299 12.68 28.36 -6.95
CA ASP A 299 14.12 28.61 -7.05
C ASP A 299 14.89 27.79 -6.01
N ASN A 300 15.71 26.86 -6.51
CA ASN A 300 16.56 25.97 -5.70
C ASN A 300 17.50 26.76 -4.78
N ASN A 301 17.80 28.04 -5.06
CA ASN A 301 18.70 28.86 -4.26
C ASN A 301 18.09 29.41 -2.97
N LEU A 302 16.76 29.59 -2.90
CA LEU A 302 16.09 30.05 -1.68
C LEU A 302 15.90 28.90 -0.68
N ILE A 303 15.88 27.67 -1.20
CA ILE A 303 15.69 26.43 -0.45
C ILE A 303 16.66 25.38 -1.01
N ASN A 304 17.95 25.52 -0.68
CA ASN A 304 19.06 24.65 -1.11
C ASN A 304 18.98 23.17 -0.67
N ASN A 305 17.79 22.63 -0.43
CA ASN A 305 17.58 21.23 -0.05
C ASN A 305 16.28 20.76 -0.66
N ASN A 306 16.30 19.63 -1.38
CA ASN A 306 15.09 18.93 -1.82
C ASN A 306 14.16 18.68 -0.61
N LEU A 307 13.20 19.58 -0.40
CA LEU A 307 12.36 19.62 0.80
C LEU A 307 11.62 18.30 1.02
N ILE A 308 11.26 17.60 -0.05
CA ILE A 308 10.44 16.39 0.04
C ILE A 308 11.26 15.12 -0.12
N ASN A 309 12.43 15.19 -0.74
CA ASN A 309 13.26 14.01 -0.90
C ASN A 309 14.05 13.68 0.38
N ILE A 310 13.36 13.66 1.53
CA ILE A 310 13.92 13.32 2.83
C ILE A 310 13.91 11.80 2.95
N PRO A 311 15.07 11.13 3.09
CA PRO A 311 15.15 9.67 3.11
C PRO A 311 14.25 9.00 4.15
N PHE A 312 14.06 9.63 5.31
CA PHE A 312 13.13 9.16 6.33
C PHE A 312 11.67 9.15 5.86
N LEU A 313 11.21 10.18 5.13
CA LEU A 313 9.83 10.25 4.64
C LEU A 313 9.56 9.21 3.56
N TRP A 314 10.53 8.99 2.68
CA TRP A 314 10.48 7.92 1.69
C TRP A 314 10.43 6.55 2.36
N PHE A 315 11.30 6.30 3.35
CA PHE A 315 11.27 5.09 4.16
C PHE A 315 9.92 4.92 4.85
N TRP A 316 9.40 5.97 5.46
CA TRP A 316 8.12 5.98 6.14
C TRP A 316 6.98 5.60 5.19
N MET A 317 6.94 6.18 3.99
CA MET A 317 5.97 5.83 2.95
C MET A 317 5.99 4.33 2.64
N GLY A 318 7.18 3.79 2.39
CA GLY A 318 7.38 2.37 2.08
C GLY A 318 7.06 1.43 3.23
N PHE A 319 7.55 1.75 4.42
CA PHE A 319 7.31 1.03 5.66
C PHE A 319 5.81 0.93 5.95
N HIS A 320 5.11 2.05 5.86
CA HIS A 320 3.66 2.10 6.05
C HIS A 320 2.97 1.19 5.03
N THR A 321 3.31 1.34 3.74
CA THR A 321 2.73 0.59 2.62
C THR A 321 2.98 -0.93 2.73
N ALA A 322 4.12 -1.34 3.29
CA ALA A 322 4.44 -2.75 3.50
C ALA A 322 3.72 -3.38 4.70
N LEU A 323 3.37 -2.61 5.74
CA LEU A 323 2.82 -3.15 6.99
C LEU A 323 1.32 -2.92 7.15
N SER A 324 0.81 -1.73 6.82
CA SER A 324 -0.58 -1.36 7.10
C SER A 324 -1.63 -2.29 6.48
N PRO A 325 -1.43 -2.90 5.28
CA PRO A 325 -2.44 -3.77 4.69
C PRO A 325 -2.81 -4.94 5.60
N ALA A 326 -1.85 -5.51 6.33
CA ALA A 326 -2.14 -6.66 7.17
C ALA A 326 -3.13 -6.37 8.30
N ALA A 327 -3.12 -5.15 8.81
CA ALA A 327 -4.04 -4.74 9.85
C ALA A 327 -5.47 -4.50 9.29
N ALA A 328 -5.56 -3.84 8.14
CA ALA A 328 -6.82 -3.63 7.41
C ALA A 328 -7.43 -4.94 6.89
N HIS A 329 -6.62 -5.97 6.66
CA HIS A 329 -7.06 -7.30 6.25
C HIS A 329 -7.30 -8.26 7.43
N SER A 330 -7.45 -7.77 8.66
CA SER A 330 -7.79 -8.63 9.80
C SER A 330 -9.08 -9.42 9.51
N GLY A 331 -10.14 -8.74 9.07
CA GLY A 331 -11.47 -9.30 8.88
C GLY A 331 -12.26 -9.49 10.19
N TRP A 332 -11.86 -8.78 11.24
CA TRP A 332 -12.56 -8.66 12.51
C TRP A 332 -12.95 -7.21 12.78
N GLU A 333 -14.16 -7.02 13.31
CA GLU A 333 -14.72 -5.72 13.69
C GLU A 333 -14.11 -5.17 14.99
N ASP A 334 -13.60 -6.06 15.86
CA ASP A 334 -13.01 -5.75 17.14
C ASP A 334 -11.47 -5.76 17.12
N HIS A 335 -10.90 -5.34 16.00
CA HIS A 335 -9.46 -5.19 15.77
C HIS A 335 -9.08 -3.70 15.69
N PHE A 336 -7.90 -3.30 16.17
CA PHE A 336 -7.46 -1.89 16.22
C PHE A 336 -7.48 -1.14 14.87
N SER A 337 -7.45 -1.90 13.78
CA SER A 337 -7.55 -1.40 12.40
C SER A 337 -8.64 -2.16 11.63
N ALA A 338 -9.76 -2.44 12.30
CA ALA A 338 -10.93 -3.04 11.66
C ALA A 338 -11.37 -2.21 10.45
N ASP A 339 -11.41 -2.83 9.29
CA ASP A 339 -11.74 -2.16 8.03
C ASP A 339 -12.92 -2.87 7.35
N LEU A 340 -14.12 -2.39 7.66
CA LEU A 340 -15.34 -2.91 7.05
C LEU A 340 -15.41 -2.56 5.56
N LEU A 341 -15.01 -1.34 5.18
CA LEU A 341 -15.15 -0.87 3.80
C LEU A 341 -14.31 -1.72 2.86
N HIS A 342 -13.07 -2.03 3.26
CA HIS A 342 -12.19 -2.90 2.49
C HIS A 342 -12.63 -4.36 2.50
N TYR A 343 -13.22 -4.86 3.59
CA TYR A 343 -13.86 -6.18 3.57
C TYR A 343 -15.03 -6.24 2.55
N LEU A 344 -15.88 -5.22 2.53
CA LEU A 344 -16.98 -5.12 1.55
C LEU A 344 -16.45 -5.02 0.12
N HIS A 345 -15.32 -4.34 -0.08
CA HIS A 345 -14.61 -4.31 -1.35
C HIS A 345 -14.20 -5.71 -1.83
N HIS A 346 -13.56 -6.53 -0.97
CA HIS A 346 -13.24 -7.93 -1.30
C HIS A 346 -14.47 -8.80 -1.56
N ARG A 347 -15.60 -8.48 -0.91
CA ARG A 347 -16.87 -9.21 -1.07
C ARG A 347 -17.58 -8.90 -2.39
N TYR A 348 -17.67 -7.62 -2.77
CA TYR A 348 -18.48 -7.17 -3.91
C TYR A 348 -17.66 -6.76 -5.15
N CYS A 349 -16.39 -6.41 -4.96
CA CYS A 349 -15.40 -5.97 -5.96
C CYS A 349 -15.72 -4.66 -6.70
N ASP A 350 -16.94 -4.13 -6.64
CA ASP A 350 -17.37 -2.94 -7.41
C ASP A 350 -17.63 -1.68 -6.55
N CYS A 351 -17.19 -1.67 -5.29
CA CYS A 351 -17.37 -0.58 -4.32
C CYS A 351 -16.13 -0.38 -3.43
N ASN A 352 -16.04 0.73 -2.69
CA ASN A 352 -15.02 0.98 -1.65
C ASN A 352 -13.57 0.78 -2.10
N TYR A 353 -13.10 1.53 -3.09
CA TYR A 353 -11.72 1.47 -3.59
C TYR A 353 -10.70 2.22 -2.71
N ALA A 354 -11.15 3.10 -1.81
CA ALA A 354 -10.29 3.87 -0.92
C ALA A 354 -9.81 3.04 0.29
N ALA A 355 -8.79 3.54 0.98
CA ALA A 355 -8.27 2.94 2.22
C ALA A 355 -8.50 3.85 3.45
N GLY A 356 -8.00 5.09 3.41
CA GLY A 356 -8.21 6.08 4.48
C GLY A 356 -9.18 7.18 4.06
N ILE A 357 -8.70 8.23 3.39
CA ILE A 357 -9.59 9.27 2.83
C ILE A 357 -10.62 8.61 1.92
N ASN A 358 -11.89 8.70 2.31
CA ASN A 358 -12.99 7.97 1.67
C ASN A 358 -13.43 8.63 0.35
N PHE A 359 -12.59 8.51 -0.68
CA PHE A 359 -12.87 9.01 -2.03
C PHE A 359 -14.12 8.39 -2.65
N ASP A 360 -14.52 7.19 -2.21
CA ASP A 360 -15.72 6.52 -2.69
C ASP A 360 -17.01 7.30 -2.46
N VAL A 361 -17.07 8.13 -1.41
CA VAL A 361 -18.22 9.01 -1.16
C VAL A 361 -18.31 10.11 -2.21
N TYR A 362 -17.17 10.63 -2.66
CA TYR A 362 -17.11 11.72 -3.65
C TYR A 362 -17.36 11.22 -5.07
N PHE A 363 -16.98 9.97 -5.38
CA PHE A 363 -17.09 9.37 -6.71
C PHE A 363 -18.22 8.35 -6.85
N GLY A 364 -19.04 8.17 -5.82
CA GLY A 364 -20.28 7.38 -5.89
C GLY A 364 -20.08 5.86 -5.89
N THR A 365 -19.00 5.38 -5.29
CA THR A 365 -18.65 3.96 -5.16
C THR A 365 -18.73 3.46 -3.71
N TYR A 366 -19.25 4.28 -2.81
CA TYR A 366 -19.34 3.99 -1.37
C TYR A 366 -20.43 2.97 -1.04
N GLN A 367 -20.09 2.00 -0.19
CA GLN A 367 -20.98 1.01 0.40
C GLN A 367 -20.72 0.92 1.91
N ALA A 368 -21.67 1.39 2.70
CA ALA A 368 -21.50 1.61 4.15
C ALA A 368 -21.53 0.33 5.00
N SER A 369 -22.32 -0.68 4.61
CA SER A 369 -22.53 -1.86 5.43
C SER A 369 -22.86 -3.11 4.61
N ILE A 370 -22.88 -4.25 5.29
CA ILE A 370 -23.32 -5.55 4.73
C ILE A 370 -24.82 -5.54 4.41
N LYS A 371 -25.63 -4.70 5.08
CA LYS A 371 -27.09 -4.64 4.89
C LYS A 371 -27.43 -4.21 3.46
N LYS A 372 -28.45 -4.87 2.92
CA LYS A 372 -28.99 -4.61 1.58
C LYS A 372 -29.88 -3.37 1.62
N GLY A 373 -29.42 -2.25 1.05
CA GLY A 373 -30.33 -1.18 0.57
C GLY A 373 -29.96 0.26 0.95
N SER A 374 -30.19 1.13 -0.04
CA SER A 374 -30.16 2.61 -0.06
C SER A 374 -28.79 3.31 0.03
N ASN A 375 -28.14 3.52 -1.13
CA ASN A 375 -27.74 4.88 -1.49
C ASN A 375 -27.60 5.06 -3.02
N ASN A 376 -28.47 5.91 -3.56
CA ASN A 376 -28.42 6.74 -4.78
C ASN A 376 -27.65 6.28 -6.03
N SER A 377 -28.17 5.29 -6.76
CA SER A 377 -28.08 5.35 -8.24
C SER A 377 -29.38 4.90 -8.92
N SER A 378 -29.84 5.67 -9.89
CA SER A 378 -31.17 5.65 -10.50
C SER A 378 -31.41 4.54 -11.52
N ASN A 379 -30.78 3.36 -11.40
CA ASN A 379 -31.05 2.26 -12.33
C ASN A 379 -30.99 0.89 -11.64
N TRP A 380 -32.08 0.55 -10.95
CA TRP A 380 -32.20 -0.61 -10.06
C TRP A 380 -32.43 -1.95 -10.77
N LYS A 381 -32.89 -1.94 -12.03
CA LYS A 381 -33.28 -3.18 -12.75
C LYS A 381 -32.08 -4.02 -13.19
N ASP A 382 -30.96 -3.40 -13.55
CA ASP A 382 -29.75 -4.12 -13.97
C ASP A 382 -28.93 -4.65 -12.78
N LYS A 383 -29.05 -4.04 -11.60
CA LYS A 383 -28.35 -4.46 -10.37
C LYS A 383 -28.97 -5.72 -9.78
N GLN A 384 -30.29 -5.94 -9.92
CA GLN A 384 -30.96 -7.13 -9.37
C GLN A 384 -30.42 -8.44 -9.95
N GLN A 385 -30.11 -8.52 -11.25
CA GLN A 385 -29.57 -9.74 -11.87
C GLN A 385 -28.11 -10.02 -11.48
N SER A 386 -27.26 -8.98 -11.30
CA SER A 386 -25.89 -9.17 -10.83
C SER A 386 -25.82 -9.44 -9.32
N LEU A 387 -26.76 -8.90 -8.54
CA LEU A 387 -26.83 -9.07 -7.09
C LEU A 387 -27.37 -10.44 -6.68
N GLN A 388 -28.29 -11.03 -7.45
CA GLN A 388 -28.72 -12.42 -7.22
C GLN A 388 -27.53 -13.39 -7.38
N GLN A 389 -26.62 -13.14 -8.32
CA GLN A 389 -25.37 -13.91 -8.45
C GLN A 389 -24.34 -13.65 -7.35
N LEU A 390 -24.44 -12.54 -6.60
CA LEU A 390 -23.57 -12.19 -5.48
C LEU A 390 -24.09 -12.73 -4.14
N GLU A 391 -25.40 -12.89 -3.98
CA GLU A 391 -26.02 -13.60 -2.84
C GLU A 391 -25.64 -15.09 -2.83
N ASP A 392 -25.39 -15.67 -4.01
CA ASP A 392 -24.98 -17.06 -4.17
C ASP A 392 -23.46 -17.30 -4.01
N ARG A 393 -22.62 -16.25 -3.88
CA ARG A 393 -21.19 -16.48 -3.60
C ARG A 393 -21.06 -16.94 -2.15
N PRO A 394 -20.62 -18.17 -1.89
CA PRO A 394 -20.44 -18.63 -0.52
C PRO A 394 -19.43 -17.69 0.16
N VAL A 395 -19.84 -17.10 1.28
CA VAL A 395 -19.06 -16.18 2.14
C VAL A 395 -17.70 -16.79 2.57
N LEU A 396 -17.50 -18.10 2.34
CA LEU A 396 -16.42 -18.92 2.87
C LEU A 396 -15.43 -19.47 1.82
N ASP A 397 -15.69 -19.27 0.53
CA ASP A 397 -14.88 -19.93 -0.50
C ASP A 397 -13.83 -18.97 -1.11
N SER A 398 -12.81 -18.70 -0.30
CA SER A 398 -11.58 -18.13 -0.83
C SER A 398 -11.01 -19.06 -1.90
N LYS A 399 -10.71 -18.50 -3.07
CA LYS A 399 -10.01 -19.19 -4.16
C LYS A 399 -8.50 -19.27 -3.91
N ALA A 400 -8.00 -18.68 -2.82
CA ALA A 400 -6.59 -18.70 -2.48
C ALA A 400 -6.28 -20.08 -1.87
N THR A 401 -5.47 -20.84 -2.61
CA THR A 401 -5.06 -22.18 -2.22
C THR A 401 -3.73 -22.53 -2.87
N LEU A 402 -2.99 -23.45 -2.25
CA LEU A 402 -1.86 -24.11 -2.88
C LEU A 402 -2.29 -25.29 -3.74
N GLU A 403 -3.52 -25.80 -3.59
CA GLU A 403 -4.05 -26.82 -4.48
C GLU A 403 -4.11 -26.25 -5.90
N ARG A 404 -3.31 -26.81 -6.81
CA ARG A 404 -3.11 -26.33 -8.19
C ARG A 404 -2.21 -25.10 -8.34
N TRP A 405 -1.35 -24.78 -7.37
CA TRP A 405 -0.35 -23.71 -7.52
C TRP A 405 0.55 -23.88 -8.76
N TRP A 406 0.81 -25.13 -9.16
CA TRP A 406 1.55 -25.49 -10.38
C TRP A 406 0.76 -25.36 -11.69
N LYS A 407 -0.56 -25.08 -11.63
CA LYS A 407 -1.42 -24.80 -12.78
C LYS A 407 -1.87 -23.34 -12.70
N PRO A 408 -1.04 -22.39 -13.15
CA PRO A 408 -1.39 -20.99 -13.07
C PRO A 408 -2.67 -20.70 -13.83
N GLU A 409 -3.51 -19.84 -13.26
CA GLU A 409 -4.60 -19.21 -13.99
C GLU A 409 -3.95 -18.23 -14.98
N HIS A 410 -4.20 -18.43 -16.28
CA HIS A 410 -3.60 -17.65 -17.38
C HIS A 410 -2.09 -17.87 -17.61
N PRO A 411 -1.65 -19.11 -17.94
CA PRO A 411 -0.25 -19.38 -18.29
C PRO A 411 0.24 -18.53 -19.48
N GLU A 412 -0.62 -18.22 -20.44
CA GLU A 412 -0.35 -17.35 -21.58
C GLU A 412 0.04 -15.92 -21.16
N TYR A 413 -0.56 -15.43 -20.08
CA TYR A 413 -0.21 -14.13 -19.52
C TYR A 413 1.14 -14.20 -18.81
N GLN A 414 1.31 -15.18 -17.92
CA GLN A 414 2.53 -15.32 -17.10
C GLN A 414 3.78 -15.58 -17.93
N LEU A 415 3.70 -16.47 -18.93
CA LEU A 415 4.82 -16.73 -19.84
C LEU A 415 5.13 -15.51 -20.71
N GLY A 416 4.10 -14.77 -21.15
CA GLY A 416 4.27 -13.56 -21.94
C GLY A 416 4.98 -12.44 -21.17
N ILE A 417 4.60 -12.19 -19.91
CA ILE A 417 5.28 -11.18 -19.09
C ILE A 417 6.72 -11.59 -18.76
N LEU A 418 6.97 -12.88 -18.50
CA LEU A 418 8.31 -13.39 -18.23
C LEU A 418 9.20 -13.24 -19.46
N ALA A 419 8.69 -13.63 -20.64
CA ALA A 419 9.39 -13.45 -21.91
C ALA A 419 9.66 -11.97 -22.18
N LEU A 420 8.70 -11.09 -21.93
CA LEU A 420 8.84 -9.64 -22.12
C LEU A 420 9.95 -9.06 -21.24
N VAL A 421 9.97 -9.40 -19.95
CA VAL A 421 10.98 -8.93 -19.00
C VAL A 421 12.37 -9.46 -19.38
N ILE A 422 12.50 -10.77 -19.60
CA ILE A 422 13.79 -11.39 -19.95
C ILE A 422 14.32 -10.86 -21.28
N ALA A 423 13.48 -10.79 -22.32
CA ALA A 423 13.89 -10.32 -23.63
C ALA A 423 14.29 -8.84 -23.59
N SER A 424 13.59 -8.01 -22.81
CA SER A 424 13.94 -6.58 -22.66
C SER A 424 15.29 -6.41 -21.97
N LEU A 425 15.54 -7.15 -20.87
CA LEU A 425 16.83 -7.11 -20.17
C LEU A 425 17.98 -7.67 -21.02
N TRP A 426 17.74 -8.76 -21.75
CA TRP A 426 18.71 -9.33 -22.69
C TRP A 426 19.03 -8.35 -23.83
N ALA A 427 18.01 -7.72 -24.42
CA ALA A 427 18.21 -6.74 -25.48
C ALA A 427 18.97 -5.51 -24.98
N TYR A 428 18.66 -5.04 -23.76
CA TYR A 428 19.42 -3.97 -23.10
C TYR A 428 20.89 -4.37 -22.87
N SER A 429 21.16 -5.57 -22.37
CA SER A 429 22.54 -6.04 -22.12
C SER A 429 23.38 -6.22 -23.39
N HIS A 430 22.74 -6.32 -24.55
CA HIS A 430 23.38 -6.39 -25.87
C HIS A 430 23.30 -5.06 -26.64
N SER A 431 22.93 -3.97 -25.95
CA SER A 431 22.82 -2.62 -26.53
C SER A 431 21.82 -2.50 -27.69
N LEU A 432 20.83 -3.41 -27.75
CA LEU A 432 19.73 -3.37 -28.73
C LEU A 432 18.58 -2.47 -28.28
N LEU A 433 18.43 -2.26 -26.97
CA LEU A 433 17.49 -1.31 -26.37
C LEU A 433 18.23 -0.36 -25.43
N SER A 434 17.78 0.90 -25.39
CA SER A 434 18.21 1.87 -24.38
C SER A 434 17.43 1.69 -23.06
N ALA A 435 17.86 2.39 -22.01
CA ALA A 435 17.29 2.26 -20.67
C ALA A 435 15.78 2.54 -20.61
N LEU A 436 15.30 3.59 -21.29
CA LEU A 436 13.90 4.01 -21.21
C LEU A 436 12.92 3.02 -21.86
N PRO A 437 13.13 2.56 -23.12
CA PRO A 437 12.31 1.48 -23.71
C PRO A 437 12.35 0.20 -22.87
N THR A 438 13.52 -0.16 -22.32
CA THR A 438 13.66 -1.33 -21.46
C THR A 438 12.81 -1.21 -20.20
N ALA A 439 12.90 -0.07 -19.51
CA ALA A 439 12.10 0.21 -18.33
C ALA A 439 10.59 0.16 -18.66
N ALA A 440 10.15 0.81 -19.74
CA ALA A 440 8.76 0.84 -20.15
C ALA A 440 8.20 -0.55 -20.51
N LEU A 441 8.98 -1.39 -21.19
CA LEU A 441 8.56 -2.76 -21.51
C LEU A 441 8.39 -3.62 -20.25
N ILE A 442 9.22 -3.41 -19.22
CA ILE A 442 9.12 -4.14 -17.95
C ILE A 442 7.91 -3.68 -17.13
N THR A 443 7.64 -2.38 -17.10
CA THR A 443 6.64 -1.80 -16.16
C THR A 443 5.26 -1.56 -16.76
N ILE A 444 5.18 -1.16 -18.03
CA ILE A 444 3.93 -0.89 -18.76
C ILE A 444 3.55 -2.10 -19.62
N GLY A 445 4.55 -2.81 -20.15
CA GLY A 445 4.35 -3.96 -21.02
C GLY A 445 3.41 -5.05 -20.47
N PRO A 446 3.46 -5.42 -19.18
CA PRO A 446 2.48 -6.35 -18.60
C PRO A 446 1.02 -5.91 -18.72
N ALA A 447 0.75 -4.59 -18.63
CA ALA A 447 -0.58 -4.04 -18.85
C ALA A 447 -1.00 -4.17 -20.33
N VAL A 448 -0.10 -3.80 -21.24
CA VAL A 448 -0.33 -3.89 -22.68
C VAL A 448 -0.60 -5.35 -23.09
N TRP A 449 0.15 -6.30 -22.53
CA TRP A 449 -0.04 -7.73 -22.79
C TRP A 449 -1.40 -8.23 -22.29
N ALA A 450 -1.81 -7.85 -21.08
CA ALA A 450 -3.14 -8.16 -20.53
C ALA A 450 -4.27 -7.62 -21.44
N LEU A 451 -4.10 -6.41 -21.97
CA LEU A 451 -5.05 -5.81 -22.91
C LEU A 451 -5.13 -6.59 -24.23
N ILE A 452 -3.98 -6.91 -24.85
CA ILE A 452 -3.90 -7.70 -26.09
C ILE A 452 -4.60 -9.05 -25.91
N LEU A 453 -4.31 -9.78 -24.82
CA LEU A 453 -4.94 -11.06 -24.53
C LEU A 453 -6.45 -10.93 -24.33
N THR A 454 -6.92 -9.86 -23.70
CA THR A 454 -8.37 -9.61 -23.53
C THR A 454 -9.06 -9.38 -24.86
N ILE A 455 -8.43 -8.64 -25.77
CA ILE A 455 -8.96 -8.37 -27.10
C ILE A 455 -8.96 -9.65 -27.95
N SER A 456 -7.89 -10.43 -27.91
CA SER A 456 -7.73 -11.64 -28.73
C SER A 456 -8.58 -12.83 -28.28
N THR A 457 -8.88 -12.94 -26.98
CA THR A 457 -9.68 -14.04 -26.41
C THR A 457 -11.17 -13.72 -26.28
N ARG A 458 -11.63 -12.60 -26.86
CA ARG A 458 -13.03 -12.21 -26.81
C ARG A 458 -13.91 -13.21 -27.59
N PRO A 459 -15.03 -13.71 -27.01
CA PRO A 459 -15.95 -14.57 -27.74
C PRO A 459 -16.53 -13.82 -28.95
N SER A 460 -16.45 -14.41 -30.15
CA SER A 460 -17.00 -13.81 -31.38
C SER A 460 -18.51 -14.01 -31.55
N SER A 461 -19.12 -14.92 -30.78
CA SER A 461 -20.52 -15.33 -30.92
C SER A 461 -21.47 -14.54 -29.99
N SER A 462 -21.97 -13.41 -30.51
CA SER A 462 -23.35 -12.87 -30.50
C SER A 462 -24.45 -13.20 -29.47
N HIS A 463 -24.27 -13.96 -28.37
CA HIS A 463 -25.36 -14.15 -27.37
C HIS A 463 -25.32 -13.21 -26.16
N LEU A 464 -24.24 -12.43 -26.00
CA LEU A 464 -24.15 -11.35 -25.02
C LEU A 464 -23.38 -10.21 -25.68
N LEU A 465 -24.10 -9.24 -26.24
CA LEU A 465 -23.54 -7.97 -26.73
C LEU A 465 -23.00 -7.16 -25.53
N LEU A 466 -21.94 -7.63 -24.87
CA LEU A 466 -21.17 -6.74 -24.01
C LEU A 466 -20.55 -5.68 -24.92
N SER A 467 -20.94 -4.43 -24.69
CA SER A 467 -20.35 -3.30 -25.39
C SER A 467 -18.83 -3.30 -25.22
N TRP A 468 -18.10 -2.78 -26.21
CA TRP A 468 -16.65 -2.56 -26.09
C TRP A 468 -16.30 -1.80 -24.82
N ARG A 469 -17.16 -0.84 -24.44
CA ARG A 469 -17.07 -0.09 -23.19
C ARG A 469 -17.09 -1.02 -21.97
N LYS A 470 -18.08 -1.91 -21.84
CA LYS A 470 -18.15 -2.85 -20.71
C LYS A 470 -17.01 -3.88 -20.73
N THR A 471 -16.56 -4.25 -21.93
CA THR A 471 -15.46 -5.22 -22.12
C THR A 471 -14.12 -4.66 -21.69
N LEU A 472 -13.83 -3.39 -21.98
CA LEU A 472 -12.53 -2.78 -21.76
C LEU A 472 -12.46 -1.87 -20.54
N LEU A 473 -13.60 -1.30 -20.12
CA LEU A 473 -13.64 -0.23 -19.14
C LEU A 473 -14.42 -0.58 -17.88
N ALA A 474 -15.11 -1.72 -17.78
CA ALA A 474 -15.77 -2.08 -16.51
C ALA A 474 -14.73 -2.12 -15.37
N PRO A 475 -15.04 -1.57 -14.18
CA PRO A 475 -16.33 -1.00 -13.76
C PRO A 475 -16.59 0.47 -14.14
N PHE A 476 -15.62 1.17 -14.76
CA PHE A 476 -15.76 2.52 -15.30
C PHE A 476 -16.69 2.63 -16.52
N ASP A 477 -17.33 1.55 -16.95
CA ASP A 477 -18.28 1.58 -18.06
C ASP A 477 -19.49 2.48 -17.76
N LYS A 478 -19.77 2.72 -16.47
CA LYS A 478 -20.84 3.59 -15.97
C LYS A 478 -20.39 5.03 -15.69
N ASP A 479 -19.09 5.28 -15.64
CA ASP A 479 -18.54 6.59 -15.31
C ASP A 479 -18.69 7.59 -16.47
N PRO A 480 -18.89 8.90 -16.18
CA PRO A 480 -18.75 9.92 -17.21
C PRO A 480 -17.30 9.97 -17.74
N TRP A 481 -17.13 10.42 -18.99
CA TRP A 481 -15.82 10.41 -19.67
C TRP A 481 -14.72 11.19 -18.91
N TRP A 482 -15.08 12.26 -18.21
CA TRP A 482 -14.13 13.06 -17.42
C TRP A 482 -13.64 12.29 -16.19
N SER A 483 -14.51 11.50 -15.54
CA SER A 483 -14.14 10.66 -14.40
C SER A 483 -13.22 9.55 -14.89
N LEU A 484 -13.56 8.92 -16.01
CA LEU A 484 -12.69 7.93 -16.64
C LEU A 484 -11.31 8.50 -16.94
N LEU A 485 -11.24 9.67 -17.58
CA LEU A 485 -9.97 10.33 -17.89
C LEU A 485 -9.17 10.66 -16.64
N LEU A 486 -9.83 11.18 -15.59
CA LEU A 486 -9.20 11.50 -14.32
C LEU A 486 -8.59 10.26 -13.66
N HIS A 487 -9.38 9.20 -13.46
CA HIS A 487 -8.91 8.02 -12.73
C HIS A 487 -7.94 7.18 -13.55
N PHE A 488 -8.16 7.02 -14.85
CA PHE A 488 -7.24 6.29 -15.72
C PHE A 488 -5.93 7.08 -15.92
N GLY A 489 -6.03 8.38 -16.16
CA GLY A 489 -4.89 9.27 -16.32
C GLY A 489 -4.05 9.38 -15.04
N LEU A 490 -4.67 9.73 -13.91
CA LEU A 490 -3.98 9.78 -12.62
C LEU A 490 -3.49 8.41 -12.17
N GLY A 491 -4.27 7.34 -12.39
CA GLY A 491 -3.84 5.98 -12.11
C GLY A 491 -2.60 5.60 -12.91
N PHE A 492 -2.50 6.01 -14.17
CA PHE A 492 -1.30 5.78 -14.97
C PHE A 492 -0.10 6.63 -14.49
N VAL A 493 -0.34 7.93 -14.25
CA VAL A 493 0.70 8.88 -13.84
C VAL A 493 1.25 8.58 -12.44
N LEU A 494 0.39 8.20 -11.49
CA LEU A 494 0.78 7.91 -10.12
C LEU A 494 1.05 6.43 -9.87
N GLY A 495 0.36 5.52 -10.57
CA GLY A 495 0.46 4.08 -10.37
C GLY A 495 1.53 3.40 -11.23
N VAL A 496 1.70 3.83 -12.49
CA VAL A 496 2.53 3.10 -13.47
C VAL A 496 3.83 3.84 -13.78
N LEU A 497 3.77 5.09 -14.23
CA LEU A 497 4.94 5.88 -14.64
C LEU A 497 6.08 5.96 -13.62
N PRO A 498 5.84 6.07 -12.30
CA PRO A 498 6.93 6.18 -11.32
C PRO A 498 7.80 4.92 -11.27
N SER A 499 7.22 3.73 -11.50
CA SER A 499 7.99 2.50 -11.60
C SER A 499 8.91 2.49 -12.83
N THR A 500 8.42 3.00 -13.98
CA THR A 500 9.20 3.17 -15.20
C THR A 500 10.36 4.13 -14.98
N TYR A 501 10.10 5.26 -14.31
CA TYR A 501 11.11 6.28 -14.10
C TYR A 501 12.19 5.82 -13.13
N LEU A 502 11.82 5.17 -12.01
CA LEU A 502 12.79 4.58 -11.09
C LEU A 502 13.68 3.54 -11.79
N LEU A 503 13.08 2.64 -12.58
CA LEU A 503 13.85 1.63 -13.31
C LEU A 503 14.74 2.26 -14.40
N TYR A 504 14.26 3.31 -15.07
CA TYR A 504 15.08 4.09 -16.00
C TYR A 504 16.29 4.71 -15.31
N LEU A 505 16.14 5.27 -14.10
CA LEU A 505 17.26 5.81 -13.33
C LEU A 505 18.25 4.72 -12.94
N VAL A 506 17.78 3.51 -12.59
CA VAL A 506 18.67 2.38 -12.28
C VAL A 506 19.46 1.91 -13.50
N LEU A 507 18.85 1.91 -14.69
CA LEU A 507 19.45 1.44 -15.95
C LEU A 507 20.26 2.51 -16.70
N SER A 508 20.07 3.78 -16.40
CA SER A 508 20.92 4.88 -16.92
C SER A 508 22.14 5.01 -16.04
#